data_AF-A0A0N0ZN63-F1
#
_entry.id   AF-A0A0N0ZN63-F1
#
_cell.length_a   1.000
_cell.length_b   1.000
_cell.length_c   1.000
_cell.angle_alpha   90.00
_cell.angle_beta   90.00
_cell.angle_gamma   90.00
#
_symmetry.space_group_name_H-M   'P 1'
#
loop_
_entity.id
_entity.type
_entity.pdbx_description
1 polymer ?
#
loop_
_entity_poly.entity_id
_entity_poly.type
_entity_poly.pdbx_seq_one_letter_code
_entity_poly.pdbx_strand_id
1 'polypeptide(L)'
;MEALKALGYEISPIEGGFYGEKRRGGVLYQVFYSEAGDVRLRRLRFLREEAKPLNLAGVAGEWAARYQVEENFFAVADPQDLPSLVLAFERLDLGEETP
;
A
#
# COMPACT_ATOMS: atom_id res chain seq x y z
N MET A 1 16.63 6.04 -3.26
CA MET A 1 15.64 6.51 -4.26
C MET A 1 15.75 5.79 -5.60
N GLU A 2 16.88 5.84 -6.32
CA GLU A 2 17.01 5.18 -7.63
C GLU A 2 16.73 3.66 -7.59
N ALA A 3 17.16 2.98 -6.53
CA ALA A 3 16.86 1.57 -6.32
C ALA A 3 15.35 1.29 -6.24
N LEU A 4 14.55 2.14 -5.58
CA LEU A 4 13.10 1.95 -5.49
C LEU A 4 12.42 2.21 -6.84
N LYS A 5 12.88 3.21 -7.61
CA LYS A 5 12.42 3.42 -8.99
C LYS A 5 12.72 2.20 -9.88
N ALA A 6 13.90 1.60 -9.74
CA ALA A 6 14.26 0.38 -10.45
C ALA A 6 13.38 -0.82 -10.06
N LEU A 7 12.83 -0.83 -8.83
CA LEU A 7 11.82 -1.80 -8.39
C LEU A 7 10.40 -1.50 -8.90
N GLY A 8 10.23 -0.39 -9.65
CA GLY A 8 8.97 0.03 -10.25
C GLY A 8 8.12 0.95 -9.37
N TYR A 9 8.71 1.59 -8.36
CA TYR A 9 8.00 2.58 -7.54
C TYR A 9 8.01 3.97 -8.18
N GLU A 10 6.86 4.61 -8.20
CA GLU A 10 6.72 6.05 -8.42
C GLU A 10 7.02 6.76 -7.10
N ILE A 11 8.05 7.62 -7.08
CA ILE A 11 8.53 8.28 -5.87
C ILE A 11 8.16 9.76 -5.92
N SER A 12 7.55 10.26 -4.84
CA SER A 12 7.21 11.66 -4.64
C SER A 12 7.82 12.16 -3.33
N PRO A 13 8.43 13.35 -3.31
CA PRO A 13 8.87 13.97 -2.06
C PRO A 13 7.63 14.34 -1.21
N ILE A 14 7.78 14.26 0.11
CA ILE A 14 6.80 14.72 1.09
C ILE A 14 7.53 15.54 2.16
N GLU A 15 6.78 16.24 3.01
CA GLU A 15 7.39 16.94 4.15
C GLU A 15 8.12 15.93 5.05
N GLY A 16 9.42 16.17 5.28
CA GLY A 16 10.25 15.33 6.14
C GLY A 16 10.62 13.96 5.57
N GLY A 17 10.51 13.73 4.26
CA GLY A 17 10.88 12.43 3.67
C GLY A 17 10.41 12.21 2.23
N PHE A 18 10.15 10.94 1.89
CA PHE A 18 9.54 10.58 0.62
C PHE A 18 8.44 9.52 0.76
N TYR A 19 7.58 9.52 -0.24
CA TYR A 19 6.54 8.54 -0.47
C TYR A 19 6.86 7.77 -1.77
N GLY A 20 6.61 6.47 -1.78
CA GLY A 20 6.70 5.63 -2.96
C GLY A 20 5.46 4.76 -3.13
N GLU A 21 4.94 4.67 -4.35
CA GLU A 21 3.81 3.79 -4.70
C GLU A 21 4.18 2.81 -5.82
N LYS A 22 3.69 1.57 -5.71
CA LYS A 22 3.75 0.56 -6.77
C LYS A 22 2.47 -0.25 -6.79
N ARG A 23 1.91 -0.48 -7.99
CA ARG A 23 0.74 -1.35 -8.19
C ARG A 23 1.13 -2.60 -8.95
N ARG A 24 0.75 -3.77 -8.43
CA ARG A 24 1.00 -5.06 -9.08
C ARG A 24 -0.07 -6.07 -8.70
N GLY A 25 -0.71 -6.67 -9.71
CA GLY A 25 -1.66 -7.78 -9.49
C GLY A 25 -2.83 -7.45 -8.56
N GLY A 26 -3.39 -6.24 -8.64
CA GLY A 26 -4.48 -5.79 -7.76
C GLY A 26 -4.05 -5.39 -6.34
N VAL A 27 -2.75 -5.43 -6.06
CA VAL A 27 -2.17 -5.01 -4.78
C VAL A 27 -1.51 -3.65 -4.93
N LEU A 28 -1.75 -2.77 -3.96
CA LEU A 28 -1.09 -1.48 -3.83
C LEU A 28 -0.02 -1.58 -2.74
N TYR A 29 1.23 -1.34 -3.11
CA TYR A 29 2.37 -1.25 -2.20
C TYR A 29 2.76 0.21 -2.02
N GLN A 30 3.00 0.60 -0.78
CA GLN A 30 3.41 1.95 -0.41
C GLN A 30 4.62 1.90 0.50
N VAL A 31 5.55 2.84 0.28
CA VAL A 31 6.75 3.06 1.09
C VAL A 31 6.71 4.49 1.58
N PHE A 32 6.80 4.68 2.89
CA PHE A 32 7.04 5.98 3.49
C PHE A 32 8.40 5.91 4.19
N TYR A 33 9.23 6.90 3.95
CA TYR A 33 10.53 7.01 4.58
C TYR A 33 10.76 8.43 5.05
N SER A 34 11.05 8.62 6.34
CA SER A 34 11.38 9.91 6.92
C SER A 34 12.88 10.20 6.85
N GLU A 35 13.27 11.48 6.92
CA GLU A 35 14.67 11.88 7.08
C GLU A 35 15.30 11.37 8.38
N ALA A 36 14.46 11.07 9.39
CA ALA A 36 14.89 10.49 10.66
C ALA A 36 15.12 8.97 10.58
N GLY A 37 14.84 8.32 9.44
CA GLY A 37 15.04 6.89 9.24
C GLY A 37 13.80 6.03 9.49
N ASP A 38 12.65 6.64 9.79
CA ASP A 38 11.41 5.89 10.01
C ASP A 38 10.92 5.32 8.68
N VAL A 39 10.68 4.01 8.68
CA VAL A 39 10.14 3.25 7.56
C VAL A 39 8.72 2.83 7.90
N ARG A 40 7.78 3.11 6.99
CA ARG A 40 6.49 2.44 6.95
C ARG A 40 6.31 1.79 5.58
N LEU A 41 6.17 0.47 5.57
CA LEU A 41 5.77 -0.29 4.39
C LEU A 41 4.30 -0.65 4.55
N ARG A 42 3.50 -0.41 3.51
CA ARG A 42 2.08 -0.72 3.52
C ARG A 42 1.70 -1.53 2.29
N ARG A 43 0.89 -2.57 2.50
CA ARG A 43 0.30 -3.40 1.44
C ARG A 43 -1.22 -3.34 1.57
N LEU A 44 -1.89 -2.97 0.49
CA LEU A 44 -3.35 -2.92 0.42
C LEU A 44 -3.84 -3.90 -0.64
N ARG A 45 -4.68 -4.86 -0.23
CA ARG A 45 -5.34 -5.84 -1.10
C ARG A 45 -6.84 -5.60 -1.11
N PHE A 46 -7.44 -5.52 -2.28
CA PHE A 46 -8.91 -5.44 -2.42
C PHE A 46 -9.47 -6.86 -2.54
N LEU A 47 -10.32 -7.26 -1.60
CA LEU A 47 -10.86 -8.63 -1.51
C LEU A 47 -12.17 -8.79 -2.29
N ARG A 48 -13.06 -7.82 -2.17
CA ARG A 48 -14.41 -7.92 -2.75
C ARG A 48 -15.02 -6.55 -2.93
N GLU A 49 -15.72 -6.38 -4.04
CA GLU A 49 -16.59 -5.24 -4.30
C GLU A 49 -18.01 -5.76 -4.50
N GLU A 50 -18.96 -5.23 -3.73
CA GLU A 50 -20.40 -5.42 -3.95
C GLU A 50 -20.96 -4.09 -4.43
N ALA A 51 -21.70 -4.10 -5.54
CA ALA A 51 -22.41 -2.92 -6.03
C ALA A 51 -23.88 -3.28 -6.28
N LYS A 52 -24.80 -2.39 -5.90
CA LYS A 52 -26.22 -2.54 -6.21
C LYS A 52 -26.91 -1.18 -6.34
N PRO A 53 -27.94 -1.07 -7.19
CA PRO A 53 -28.82 0.09 -7.18
C PRO A 53 -29.45 0.29 -5.79
N LEU A 54 -29.46 1.52 -5.31
CA LEU A 54 -30.06 1.89 -4.03
C LEU A 54 -30.79 3.22 -4.18
N ASN A 55 -31.99 3.32 -3.62
CA ASN A 55 -32.70 4.58 -3.50
C ASN A 55 -32.54 5.12 -2.07
N LEU A 56 -32.03 6.34 -1.94
CA LEU A 56 -31.90 7.04 -0.67
C LEU A 56 -32.76 8.30 -0.69
N ALA A 57 -33.75 8.38 0.21
CA ALA A 57 -34.69 9.51 0.30
C ALA A 57 -35.35 9.89 -1.05
N GLY A 58 -35.67 8.88 -1.88
CA GLY A 58 -36.28 9.08 -3.19
C GLY A 58 -35.30 9.42 -4.33
N VAL A 59 -34.00 9.46 -4.06
CA VAL A 59 -32.96 9.66 -5.08
C VAL A 59 -32.33 8.31 -5.44
N ALA A 60 -32.37 7.96 -6.72
CA ALA A 60 -31.73 6.75 -7.24
C ALA A 60 -30.21 6.94 -7.37
N GLY A 61 -29.45 5.97 -6.92
CA GLY A 61 -28.00 5.91 -7.07
C GLY A 61 -27.46 4.49 -7.02
N GLU A 62 -26.14 4.37 -7.01
CA GLU A 62 -25.44 3.10 -6.78
C GLU A 62 -24.78 3.12 -5.40
N TRP A 63 -25.08 2.08 -4.63
CA TRP A 63 -24.34 1.78 -3.42
C TRP A 63 -23.25 0.76 -3.74
N ALA A 64 -22.06 0.98 -3.20
CA ALA A 64 -20.97 0.02 -3.28
C ALA A 64 -20.31 -0.18 -1.91
N ALA A 65 -19.95 -1.43 -1.61
CA ALA A 65 -19.10 -1.78 -0.48
C ALA A 65 -17.82 -2.47 -0.99
N ARG A 66 -16.68 -2.10 -0.39
CA ARG A 66 -15.38 -2.68 -0.71
C ARG A 66 -14.71 -3.20 0.54
N TYR A 67 -14.28 -4.45 0.49
CA TYR A 67 -13.47 -5.07 1.53
C TYR A 67 -12.00 -4.98 1.14
N GLN A 68 -11.18 -4.45 2.04
CA GLN A 68 -9.75 -4.34 1.84
C GLN A 68 -8.99 -4.87 3.05
N VAL A 69 -7.86 -5.54 2.78
CA VAL A 69 -6.88 -5.90 3.80
C VAL A 69 -5.74 -4.91 3.70
N GLU A 70 -5.46 -4.24 4.81
CA GLU A 70 -4.32 -3.36 4.97
C GLU A 70 -3.32 -3.99 5.94
N GLU A 71 -2.10 -4.19 5.46
CA GLU A 71 -0.98 -4.66 6.25
C GLU A 71 0.07 -3.55 6.32
N ASN A 72 0.62 -3.32 7.51
CA ASN A 72 1.66 -2.34 7.73
C ASN A 72 2.85 -3.00 8.43
N PHE A 73 4.05 -2.61 8.01
CA PHE A 73 5.30 -2.90 8.70
C PHE A 73 5.99 -1.58 9.04
N PHE A 74 6.50 -1.47 10.26
CA PHE A 74 7.17 -0.27 10.76
C PHE A 74 8.56 -0.63 11.26
N ALA A 75 9.55 0.20 10.94
CA ALA A 75 10.92 0.04 11.40
C ALA A 75 11.65 1.38 11.39
N VAL A 76 12.85 1.39 11.96
CA VAL A 76 13.86 2.42 11.71
C VAL A 76 14.99 1.75 10.94
N ALA A 77 15.40 2.31 9.81
CA ALA A 77 16.43 1.72 8.97
C ALA A 77 17.20 2.78 8.18
N ASP A 78 18.44 2.45 7.80
CA ASP A 78 19.21 3.30 6.91
C ASP A 78 18.62 3.29 5.49
N PRO A 79 18.79 4.38 4.71
CA PRO A 79 18.27 4.45 3.34
C PRO A 79 18.81 3.34 2.42
N GLN A 80 19.97 2.79 2.78
CA GLN A 80 20.70 1.75 2.05
C GLN A 80 20.00 0.40 2.15
N ASP A 81 19.32 0.14 3.26
CA ASP A 81 18.63 -1.12 3.54
C ASP A 81 17.20 -1.17 2.95
N LEU A 82 16.64 0.00 2.61
CA LEU A 82 15.29 0.14 2.09
C LEU A 82 14.96 -0.80 0.92
N PRO A 83 15.80 -0.97 -0.12
CA PRO A 83 15.49 -1.86 -1.22
C PRO A 83 15.30 -3.32 -0.76
N SER A 84 16.15 -3.77 0.16
CA SER A 84 16.09 -5.13 0.71
C SER A 84 14.85 -5.33 1.59
N LEU A 85 14.52 -4.34 2.43
CA LEU A 85 13.31 -4.36 3.27
C LEU A 85 12.03 -4.38 2.43
N VAL A 86 11.96 -3.55 1.40
CA VAL A 86 10.83 -3.51 0.46
C VAL A 86 10.65 -4.85 -0.24
N LEU A 87 11.73 -5.45 -0.75
CA LEU A 87 11.68 -6.76 -1.40
C LEU A 87 11.26 -7.88 -0.44
N ALA A 88 11.74 -7.85 0.80
CA ALA A 88 11.33 -8.82 1.83
C ALA A 88 9.83 -8.70 2.14
N PHE A 89 9.33 -7.47 2.29
CA PHE A 89 7.91 -7.19 2.53
C PHE A 89 7.03 -7.57 1.34
N GLU A 90 7.45 -7.30 0.10
CA GLU A 90 6.72 -7.72 -1.11
C GLU A 90 6.55 -9.25 -1.18
N ARG A 91 7.56 -10.00 -0.71
CA ARG A 91 7.58 -11.47 -0.69
C ARG A 91 6.96 -12.08 0.56
N LEU A 92 6.54 -11.25 1.52
CA LEU A 92 5.96 -11.71 2.77
C LEU A 92 4.63 -12.41 2.48
N ASP A 93 4.69 -13.73 2.45
CA ASP A 93 3.51 -14.59 2.42
C ASP A 93 3.14 -14.94 3.86
N LEU A 94 2.09 -14.29 4.37
CA LEU A 94 1.57 -14.56 5.71
C LEU A 94 0.53 -15.68 5.71
N GLY A 95 0.30 -16.34 4.57
CA GLY A 95 -0.85 -17.20 4.37
C GLY A 95 -2.14 -16.39 4.24
N GLU A 96 -3.15 -16.98 3.61
CA GLU A 96 -4.50 -16.44 3.66
C GLU A 96 -5.09 -16.77 5.03
N GLU A 97 -5.03 -15.85 5.98
CA GLU A 97 -6.08 -15.81 7.01
C GLU A 97 -7.34 -15.31 6.31
N THR A 98 -8.11 -16.26 5.76
CA THR A 98 -9.49 -16.01 5.33
C THR A 98 -10.27 -15.42 6.51
N PRO A 99 -10.98 -14.29 6.33
CA PRO A 99 -11.87 -13.73 7.34
C PRO A 99 -12.95 -14.72 7.80
#